data_AF-A0A535J005-F1
#
_entry.id   AF-A0A535J005-F1
#
_cell.length_a   1.000
_cell.length_b   1.000
_cell.length_c   1.000
_cell.angle_alpha   90.00
_cell.angle_beta   90.00
_cell.angle_gamma   90.00
#
_symmetry.space_group_name_H-M   'P 1'
#
loop_
_entity.id
_entity.type
_entity.pdbx_description
1 polymer ?
#
loop_
_entity_poly.entity_id
_entity_poly.type
_entity_poly.pdbx_seq_one_letter_code
_entity_poly.pdbx_strand_id
1 'polypeptide(L)'
;GATRETVNLAILDGDQVVNIEKVPSAHYIRDIGWIGRRSPLHCTATGKALIAHLSRAELRRLLGARLKRFTPHTICDWATLEAELAEVRRLGFALGHEELEPGLVAIAAPIYAIGGQTAGVVSVSGPSFRMTAAAIEAYAPHVIAAAAATSRSLGHSGRAMAG
;
A
#
# COMPACT_ATOMS: atom_id res chain seq x y z
N GLY A 1 3.16 1.46 -20.11
CA GLY A 1 2.15 1.96 -19.17
C GLY A 1 2.44 3.41 -18.83
N ALA A 2 1.47 4.13 -18.26
CA ALA A 2 1.63 5.55 -17.88
C ALA A 2 2.74 5.77 -16.82
N THR A 3 3.09 4.74 -16.05
CA THR A 3 4.30 4.70 -15.23
C THR A 3 5.35 3.81 -15.90
N ARG A 4 6.62 4.19 -15.82
CA ARG A 4 7.75 3.33 -16.23
C ARG A 4 8.23 2.43 -15.08
N GLU A 5 7.38 2.19 -14.09
CA GLU A 5 7.70 1.51 -12.83
C GLU A 5 6.84 0.23 -12.67
N THR A 6 7.19 -0.63 -11.72
CA THR A 6 6.49 -1.90 -11.47
C THR A 6 5.08 -1.65 -10.94
N VAL A 7 4.05 -2.22 -11.58
CA VAL A 7 2.67 -2.26 -11.05
C VAL A 7 2.42 -3.61 -10.41
N ASN A 8 1.91 -3.63 -9.18
CA ASN A 8 1.59 -4.86 -8.46
C ASN A 8 0.13 -4.88 -7.99
N LEU A 9 -0.61 -5.93 -8.34
CA LEU A 9 -1.92 -6.26 -7.77
C LEU A 9 -1.71 -7.22 -6.60
N ALA A 10 -2.28 -6.97 -5.43
CA ALA A 10 -2.19 -7.92 -4.31
C ALA A 10 -3.50 -8.06 -3.54
N ILE A 11 -3.82 -9.24 -3.01
CA ILE A 11 -5.00 -9.49 -2.16
C ILE A 11 -4.61 -9.85 -0.73
N LEU A 12 -5.51 -9.61 0.23
CA LEU A 12 -5.34 -10.09 1.60
C LEU A 12 -5.89 -11.53 1.72
N ASP A 13 -5.06 -12.48 2.14
CA ASP A 13 -5.47 -13.85 2.49
C ASP A 13 -5.03 -14.14 3.94
N GLY A 14 -5.99 -14.09 4.88
CA GLY A 14 -5.71 -14.19 6.31
C GLY A 14 -4.90 -13.00 6.84
N ASP A 15 -3.65 -13.22 7.23
CA ASP A 15 -2.68 -12.20 7.65
C ASP A 15 -1.65 -11.86 6.55
N GLN A 16 -1.88 -12.30 5.31
CA GLN A 16 -0.91 -12.27 4.21
C GLN A 16 -1.32 -11.39 3.05
N VAL A 17 -0.33 -10.86 2.34
CA VAL A 17 -0.50 -10.17 1.05
C VAL A 17 -0.07 -11.13 -0.08
N VAL A 18 -0.96 -11.42 -1.02
CA VAL A 18 -0.69 -12.29 -2.18
C VAL A 18 -0.71 -11.46 -3.45
N ASN A 19 0.44 -11.33 -4.12
CA ASN A 19 0.57 -10.60 -5.37
C ASN A 19 0.04 -11.40 -6.57
N ILE A 20 -0.90 -10.84 -7.34
CA ILE A 20 -1.64 -11.47 -8.45
C ILE A 20 -1.08 -11.06 -9.82
N GLU A 21 -0.57 -9.84 -10.01
CA GLU A 21 -0.09 -9.38 -11.32
C GLU A 21 1.09 -8.40 -11.19
N LYS A 22 2.11 -8.58 -12.05
CA LYS A 22 3.30 -7.71 -12.14
C LYS A 22 3.50 -7.27 -13.58
N VAL A 23 3.40 -5.97 -13.87
CA VAL A 23 3.89 -5.41 -15.15
C VAL A 23 5.32 -4.90 -14.93
N PRO A 24 6.34 -5.52 -15.54
CA PRO A 24 7.73 -5.08 -15.36
C PRO A 24 7.96 -3.69 -15.98
N SER A 25 8.75 -2.87 -15.29
CA SER A 25 9.40 -1.68 -15.85
C SER A 25 10.26 -2.03 -17.07
N ALA A 26 10.35 -1.13 -18.05
CA ALA A 26 11.30 -1.22 -19.17
C ALA A 26 12.77 -0.98 -18.75
N HIS A 27 13.02 -0.62 -17.49
CA HIS A 27 14.35 -0.49 -16.93
C HIS A 27 14.64 -1.67 -16.00
N TYR A 28 15.66 -2.43 -16.35
CA TYR A 28 16.13 -3.63 -15.67
C TYR A 28 16.67 -3.29 -14.27
N ILE A 29 15.78 -3.07 -13.31
CA ILE A 29 16.08 -3.28 -11.90
C ILE A 29 15.15 -4.39 -11.43
N ARG A 30 15.77 -5.56 -11.25
CA ARG A 30 15.19 -6.75 -10.67
C ARG A 30 14.57 -6.40 -9.30
N ASP A 31 13.28 -6.14 -9.28
CA ASP A 31 12.48 -6.31 -8.06
C ASP A 31 12.24 -7.81 -7.87
N ILE A 32 13.24 -8.51 -7.33
CA ILE A 32 13.22 -9.96 -7.11
C ILE A 32 12.27 -10.23 -5.94
N GLY A 33 11.09 -10.75 -6.25
CA GLY A 33 10.37 -11.67 -5.37
C GLY A 33 9.51 -11.05 -4.27
N TRP A 34 8.26 -10.73 -4.63
CA TRP A 34 7.19 -10.48 -3.64
C TRP A 34 5.97 -11.40 -3.81
N ILE A 35 5.99 -12.35 -4.76
CA ILE A 35 4.99 -13.42 -4.81
C ILE A 35 5.38 -14.44 -3.72
N GLY A 36 4.58 -14.53 -2.65
CA GLY A 36 4.76 -15.52 -1.58
C GLY A 36 5.64 -15.10 -0.39
N ARG A 37 6.05 -13.83 -0.25
CA ARG A 37 6.85 -13.35 0.90
C ARG A 37 6.08 -12.31 1.74
N ARG A 38 6.04 -12.54 3.06
CA ARG A 38 5.42 -11.67 4.08
C ARG A 38 6.12 -10.31 4.13
N SER A 39 5.41 -9.24 3.80
CA SER A 39 5.87 -7.86 4.03
C SER A 39 5.29 -7.32 5.34
N PRO A 40 6.04 -6.53 6.13
CA PRO A 40 5.48 -5.90 7.33
C PRO A 40 4.36 -4.92 6.97
N LEU A 41 3.28 -4.95 7.75
CA LEU A 41 2.07 -4.19 7.46
C LEU A 41 2.21 -2.69 7.81
N HIS A 42 2.96 -2.35 8.87
CA HIS A 42 3.02 -0.97 9.37
C HIS A 42 4.06 -0.07 8.70
N CYS A 43 4.99 -0.64 7.93
CA CYS A 43 6.14 0.10 7.36
C CYS A 43 6.30 -0.09 5.84
N THR A 44 5.22 -0.50 5.16
CA THR A 44 5.16 -0.58 3.70
C THR A 44 3.92 0.14 3.18
N ALA A 45 4.00 0.73 1.99
CA ALA A 45 2.84 1.37 1.36
C ALA A 45 1.67 0.37 1.23
N THR A 46 1.96 -0.82 0.67
CA THR A 46 0.99 -1.91 0.54
C THR A 46 0.36 -2.30 1.88
N GLY A 47 1.18 -2.52 2.91
CA GLY A 47 0.71 -2.89 4.23
C GLY A 47 -0.20 -1.84 4.83
N LYS A 48 0.21 -0.57 4.78
CA LYS A 48 -0.58 0.56 5.28
C LYS A 48 -1.90 0.70 4.53
N ALA A 49 -1.90 0.57 3.20
CA ALA A 49 -3.12 0.59 2.39
C ALA A 49 -4.09 -0.56 2.73
N LEU A 50 -3.57 -1.75 3.02
CA LEU A 50 -4.39 -2.90 3.41
C LEU A 50 -5.07 -2.71 4.77
N ILE A 51 -4.34 -2.18 5.74
CA ILE A 51 -4.82 -2.07 7.13
C ILE A 51 -5.51 -0.73 7.45
N ALA A 52 -5.56 0.21 6.50
CA ALA A 52 -6.05 1.57 6.75
C ALA A 52 -7.48 1.66 7.28
N HIS A 53 -8.33 0.67 7.00
CA HIS A 53 -9.72 0.63 7.45
C HIS A 53 -9.97 -0.28 8.65
N LEU A 54 -8.94 -0.92 9.19
CA LEU A 54 -9.08 -1.79 10.36
C LEU A 54 -9.27 -0.98 11.64
N SER A 55 -10.07 -1.52 12.56
CA SER A 55 -10.20 -0.98 13.89
C SER A 55 -8.89 -1.09 14.68
N ARG A 56 -8.75 -0.26 15.71
CA ARG A 56 -7.58 -0.29 16.60
C ARG A 56 -7.33 -1.69 17.21
N ALA A 57 -8.40 -2.40 17.56
CA ALA A 57 -8.32 -3.75 18.12
C ALA A 57 -7.77 -4.75 17.09
N GLU A 58 -8.21 -4.66 15.85
CA GLU A 58 -7.69 -5.51 14.75
C GLU A 58 -6.23 -5.18 14.44
N LEU A 59 -5.86 -3.89 14.38
CA LEU A 59 -4.47 -3.48 14.19
C LEU A 59 -3.57 -4.05 15.28
N ARG A 60 -3.98 -3.96 16.55
CA ARG A 60 -3.23 -4.51 17.69
C ARG A 60 -3.10 -6.04 17.63
N ARG A 61 -4.14 -6.72 17.18
CA ARG A 61 -4.12 -8.18 16.96
C ARG A 61 -3.14 -8.58 15.85
N LEU A 62 -3.06 -7.80 14.77
CA LEU A 62 -2.19 -8.09 13.62
C LEU A 62 -0.73 -7.70 13.84
N LEU A 63 -0.48 -6.52 14.42
CA LEU A 63 0.87 -5.95 14.57
C LEU A 63 1.52 -6.26 15.93
N GLY A 64 0.73 -6.74 16.89
CA GLY A 64 1.17 -6.98 18.25
C GLY A 64 1.27 -5.72 19.11
N ALA A 65 1.90 -5.82 20.28
CA ALA A 65 2.02 -4.70 21.21
C ALA A 65 3.05 -3.64 20.76
N ARG A 66 4.11 -4.07 20.07
CA ARG A 66 5.25 -3.23 19.67
C ARG A 66 5.47 -3.29 18.17
N LEU A 67 5.65 -2.13 17.55
CA LEU A 67 5.99 -2.01 16.14
C LEU A 67 7.50 -2.22 15.96
N LYS A 68 7.88 -3.19 15.12
CA LYS A 68 9.29 -3.49 14.85
C LYS A 68 9.90 -2.36 14.02
N ARG A 69 11.10 -1.91 14.42
CA ARG A 69 11.93 -0.97 13.67
C ARG A 69 12.74 -1.72 12.59
N PHE A 70 12.77 -1.20 11.37
CA PHE A 70 13.59 -1.71 10.27
C PHE A 70 14.64 -0.69 9.83
N THR A 71 14.27 0.59 9.84
CA THR A 71 15.12 1.74 9.49
C THR A 71 14.92 2.87 10.52
N PRO A 72 15.73 3.94 10.47
CA PRO A 72 15.46 5.16 11.23
C PRO A 72 14.10 5.80 10.91
N HIS A 73 13.60 5.61 9.68
CA HIS A 73 12.33 6.18 9.21
C HIS A 73 11.11 5.32 9.57
N THR A 74 11.30 4.07 10.02
CA THR A 74 10.17 3.22 10.40
C THR A 74 9.31 3.87 11.49
N ILE A 75 8.01 3.97 11.23
CA ILE A 75 7.01 4.36 12.23
C ILE A 75 6.94 3.28 13.31
N CYS A 76 7.37 3.61 14.52
CA CYS A 76 7.36 2.70 15.67
C CYS A 76 6.40 3.12 16.79
N ASP A 77 5.69 4.24 16.60
CA ASP A 77 4.69 4.76 17.52
C ASP A 77 3.27 4.49 17.00
N TRP A 78 2.37 4.15 17.93
CA TRP A 78 1.01 3.78 17.58
C TRP A 78 0.13 4.97 17.21
N ALA A 79 0.28 6.11 17.87
CA ALA A 79 -0.47 7.31 17.53
C ALA A 79 -0.03 7.84 16.15
N THR A 80 1.28 7.81 15.86
CA THR A 80 1.80 8.15 14.53
C THR A 80 1.25 7.21 13.46
N LEU A 81 1.24 5.89 13.69
CA LEU A 81 0.68 4.94 12.72
C LEU A 81 -0.83 5.16 12.52
N GLU A 82 -1.59 5.36 13.58
CA GLU A 82 -3.04 5.62 13.49
C GLU A 82 -3.34 6.91 12.70
N ALA A 83 -2.55 7.96 12.90
CA ALA A 83 -2.64 9.21 12.14
C ALA A 83 -2.28 9.01 10.65
N GLU A 84 -1.19 8.28 10.38
CA GLU A 84 -0.78 7.93 9.01
C GLU A 84 -1.90 7.16 8.28
N LEU A 85 -2.49 6.15 8.94
CA LEU A 85 -3.61 5.39 8.36
C LEU A 85 -4.86 6.26 8.14
N ALA A 86 -5.08 7.29 8.96
CA ALA A 86 -6.14 8.27 8.72
C ALA A 86 -5.89 9.09 7.45
N GLU A 87 -4.64 9.49 7.22
CA GLU A 87 -4.24 10.16 5.98
C GLU A 87 -4.40 9.24 4.77
N VAL A 88 -4.09 7.94 4.89
CA VAL A 88 -4.36 6.96 3.82
C VAL A 88 -5.85 6.96 3.44
N ARG A 89 -6.75 6.94 4.43
CA ARG A 89 -8.21 6.99 4.17
C ARG A 89 -8.63 8.31 3.51
N ARG A 90 -8.02 9.43 3.89
CA ARG A 90 -8.33 10.76 3.36
C ARG A 90 -7.81 10.97 1.93
N LEU A 91 -6.60 10.48 1.65
CA LEU A 91 -5.90 10.67 0.38
C LEU A 91 -6.24 9.59 -0.66
N GLY A 92 -6.67 8.41 -0.22
CA GLY A 92 -6.95 7.26 -1.07
C GLY A 92 -5.69 6.46 -1.47
N PHE A 93 -4.53 6.79 -0.91
CA PHE A 93 -3.29 6.04 -1.09
C PHE A 93 -2.38 6.12 0.14
N ALA A 94 -1.52 5.12 0.30
CA ALA A 94 -0.46 5.09 1.29
C ALA A 94 0.90 5.34 0.64
N LEU A 95 1.78 6.00 1.37
CA LEU A 95 3.18 6.20 1.02
C LEU A 95 4.04 5.36 1.96
N GLY A 96 5.01 4.61 1.44
CA GLY A 96 6.09 4.03 2.24
C GLY A 96 7.38 4.74 1.86
N HIS A 97 7.97 5.51 2.77
CA HIS A 97 9.13 6.35 2.45
C HIS A 97 10.36 5.95 3.27
N GLU A 98 11.15 5.04 2.72
CA GLU A 98 12.36 4.49 3.33
C GLU A 98 12.12 3.79 4.69
N GLU A 99 10.88 3.41 4.97
CA GLU A 99 10.45 2.81 6.25
C GLU A 99 10.83 1.33 6.37
N LEU A 100 10.87 0.60 5.26
CA LEU A 100 11.26 -0.81 5.20
C LEU A 100 12.76 -0.96 4.91
N GLU A 101 13.26 -0.20 3.95
CA GLU A 101 14.64 -0.24 3.47
C GLU A 101 15.08 1.18 3.09
N PRO A 102 16.30 1.63 3.49
CA PRO A 102 16.82 2.92 3.06
C PRO A 102 16.87 3.01 1.53
N GLY A 103 16.45 4.14 0.98
CA GLY A 103 16.37 4.37 -0.45
C GLY A 103 15.18 3.72 -1.17
N LEU A 104 14.28 3.01 -0.48
CA LEU A 104 13.06 2.44 -1.09
C LEU A 104 11.84 3.33 -0.82
N VAL A 105 11.14 3.72 -1.88
CA VAL A 105 9.86 4.44 -1.79
C VAL A 105 8.78 3.70 -2.56
N ALA A 106 7.56 3.69 -2.03
CA ALA A 106 6.40 3.09 -2.68
C ALA A 106 5.12 3.89 -2.42
N ILE A 107 4.20 3.84 -3.37
CA ILE A 107 2.81 4.29 -3.23
C ILE A 107 1.87 3.11 -3.45
N ALA A 108 0.77 3.04 -2.69
CA ALA A 108 -0.22 1.99 -2.85
C ALA A 108 -1.65 2.51 -2.60
N ALA A 109 -2.60 2.14 -3.45
CA ALA A 109 -4.01 2.44 -3.26
C ALA A 109 -4.82 1.15 -3.03
N PRO A 110 -5.77 1.16 -2.09
CA PRO A 110 -6.61 0.00 -1.79
C PRO A 110 -7.63 -0.27 -2.90
N ILE A 111 -7.86 -1.55 -3.15
CA ILE A 111 -8.95 -2.08 -3.96
C ILE A 111 -10.02 -2.57 -3.00
N TYR A 112 -11.25 -2.12 -3.20
CA TYR A 112 -12.38 -2.47 -2.33
C TYR A 112 -13.27 -3.55 -2.97
N ALA A 113 -13.74 -4.47 -2.14
CA ALA A 113 -14.81 -5.40 -2.48
C ALA A 113 -16.18 -4.71 -2.43
N ILE A 114 -17.23 -5.41 -2.86
CA ILE A 114 -18.63 -4.96 -2.79
C ILE A 114 -19.04 -4.50 -1.37
N GLY A 115 -18.52 -5.14 -0.32
CA GLY A 115 -18.79 -4.82 1.08
C GLY A 115 -17.94 -3.69 1.67
N GLY A 116 -17.16 -2.98 0.84
CA GLY A 116 -16.30 -1.87 1.28
C GLY A 116 -15.03 -2.29 2.02
N GLN A 117 -14.80 -3.59 2.22
CA GLN A 117 -13.57 -4.13 2.77
C GLN A 117 -12.45 -4.08 1.72
N THR A 118 -11.21 -3.89 2.18
CA THR A 118 -10.04 -3.93 1.30
C THR A 118 -9.83 -5.35 0.78
N ALA A 119 -10.13 -5.57 -0.50
CA ALA A 119 -9.89 -6.81 -1.21
C ALA A 119 -8.42 -6.95 -1.62
N GLY A 120 -7.74 -5.82 -1.84
CA GLY A 120 -6.38 -5.80 -2.32
C GLY A 120 -5.76 -4.41 -2.43
N VAL A 121 -4.64 -4.30 -3.14
CA VAL A 121 -3.97 -3.03 -3.44
C VAL A 121 -3.42 -3.00 -4.87
N VAL A 122 -3.32 -1.79 -5.43
CA VAL A 122 -2.44 -1.47 -6.55
C VAL A 122 -1.26 -0.67 -6.00
N SER A 123 -0.02 -1.04 -6.33
CA SER A 123 1.15 -0.28 -5.88
C SER A 123 2.18 -0.04 -6.98
N VAL A 124 2.98 1.01 -6.77
CA VAL A 124 4.18 1.36 -7.54
C VAL A 124 5.32 1.63 -6.56
N SER A 125 6.50 1.06 -6.82
CA SER A 125 7.69 1.26 -5.99
C SER A 125 8.92 1.55 -6.84
N GLY A 126 9.90 2.20 -6.23
CA GLY A 126 11.18 2.50 -6.84
C GLY A 126 12.16 3.16 -5.88
N PRO A 127 13.41 3.40 -6.32
CA PRO A 127 14.40 4.10 -5.53
C PRO A 127 13.98 5.53 -5.20
N SER A 128 14.33 6.03 -4.01
CA SER A 128 13.91 7.36 -3.52
C SER A 128 14.34 8.51 -4.42
N PHE A 129 15.51 8.39 -5.07
CA PHE A 129 15.98 9.39 -6.02
C PHE A 129 15.15 9.48 -7.32
N ARG A 130 14.33 8.46 -7.64
CA ARG A 130 13.36 8.49 -8.75
C ARG A 130 11.94 8.76 -8.28
N MET A 131 11.61 8.27 -7.09
CA MET A 131 10.32 8.46 -6.43
C MET A 131 10.32 9.76 -5.60
N THR A 132 10.65 10.88 -6.25
CA THR A 132 10.65 12.21 -5.63
C THR A 132 9.23 12.66 -5.29
N ALA A 133 9.08 13.74 -4.51
CA ALA A 133 7.77 14.32 -4.21
C ALA A 133 6.95 14.64 -5.48
N ALA A 134 7.58 15.21 -6.51
CA ALA A 134 6.93 15.49 -7.80
C ALA A 134 6.52 14.20 -8.53
N ALA A 135 7.33 13.13 -8.45
CA ALA A 135 6.97 11.84 -9.02
C ALA A 135 5.78 11.20 -8.27
N ILE A 136 5.77 11.28 -6.94
CA ILE A 136 4.66 10.80 -6.10
C ILE A 136 3.37 11.54 -6.46
N GLU A 137 3.41 12.87 -6.55
CA GLU A 137 2.27 13.71 -6.94
C GLU A 137 1.75 13.35 -8.34
N ALA A 138 2.65 13.08 -9.29
CA ALA A 138 2.28 12.65 -10.63
C ALA A 138 1.70 11.21 -10.67
N TYR A 139 2.23 10.28 -9.87
CA TYR A 139 1.86 8.86 -9.95
C TYR A 139 0.65 8.49 -9.08
N ALA A 140 0.43 9.16 -7.95
CA ALA A 140 -0.65 8.83 -7.02
C ALA A 140 -2.04 8.84 -7.68
N PRO A 141 -2.43 9.84 -8.50
CA PRO A 141 -3.73 9.83 -9.18
C PRO A 141 -3.93 8.61 -10.09
N HIS A 142 -2.87 8.15 -10.75
CA HIS A 142 -2.92 6.98 -11.63
C HIS A 142 -3.09 5.68 -10.84
N VAL A 143 -2.38 5.54 -9.72
CA VAL A 143 -2.49 4.37 -8.83
C VAL A 143 -3.88 4.29 -8.21
N ILE A 144 -4.42 5.42 -7.74
CA ILE A 144 -5.80 5.51 -7.22
C ILE A 144 -6.82 5.16 -8.30
N ALA A 145 -6.68 5.72 -9.50
CA ALA A 145 -7.60 5.45 -10.60
C ALA A 145 -7.61 3.96 -11.01
N ALA A 146 -6.43 3.33 -11.04
CA ALA A 146 -6.30 1.91 -11.31
C ALA A 146 -6.98 1.06 -10.22
N ALA A 147 -6.73 1.34 -8.95
CA ALA A 147 -7.36 0.63 -7.84
C ALA A 147 -8.89 0.80 -7.82
N ALA A 148 -9.38 2.01 -8.13
CA ALA A 148 -10.81 2.29 -8.24
C ALA A 148 -11.46 1.57 -9.43
N ALA A 149 -10.76 1.45 -10.57
CA ALA A 149 -11.23 0.68 -11.71
C ALA A 149 -11.38 -0.81 -11.37
N THR A 150 -10.37 -1.39 -10.71
CA THR A 150 -10.45 -2.77 -10.23
C THR A 150 -11.57 -2.95 -9.20
N SER A 151 -11.76 -2.00 -8.29
CA SER A 151 -12.84 -2.03 -7.29
C SER A 151 -14.22 -2.08 -7.97
N ARG A 152 -14.43 -1.28 -9.04
CA ARG A 152 -15.68 -1.31 -9.82
C ARG A 152 -15.91 -2.65 -10.49
N SER A 153 -14.87 -3.27 -11.05
CA SER A 153 -14.95 -4.62 -11.62
C SER A 153 -15.31 -5.68 -10.57
N LEU A 154 -14.97 -5.46 -9.30
CA LEU A 154 -15.38 -6.31 -8.16
C LEU A 154 -16.77 -5.96 -7.59
N GLY A 155 -17.51 -5.05 -8.23
CA GLY A 155 -18.86 -4.65 -7.82
C GLY A 155 -18.92 -3.54 -6.78
N HIS A 156 -17.79 -2.91 -6.43
CA HIS A 156 -17.77 -1.76 -5.53
C HIS A 156 -18.34 -0.51 -6.22
N SER A 157 -19.40 0.07 -5.66
CA SER A 157 -20.17 1.17 -6.26
C SER A 157 -19.76 2.58 -5.78
N GLY A 158 -18.60 2.73 -5.12
CA GLY A 158 -18.07 4.03 -4.68
C GLY A 158 -18.82 4.65 -3.49
N ARG A 159 -19.71 3.87 -2.85
CA ARG A 159 -20.43 4.33 -1.66
C ARG A 159 -19.47 4.28 -0.47
N ALA A 160 -19.03 5.45 -0.03
CA ALA A 160 -18.24 5.58 1.19
C ALA A 160 -18.94 4.84 2.34
N MET A 161 -18.17 4.06 3.09
CA MET A 161 -18.62 3.48 4.35
C MET A 161 -19.10 4.64 5.23
N ALA A 162 -20.41 4.72 5.47
CA ALA A 162 -20.95 5.55 6.53
C ALA A 162 -20.42 4.97 7.85
N GLY A 163 -19.46 5.67 8.45
CA GLY A 163 -19.06 5.50 9.84
C GLY A 163 -19.94 6.35 10.73
#